data_AF-A0A078ITF4-F1
#
_entry.id   AF-A0A078ITF4-F1
#
_cell.length_a   1.000
_cell.length_b   1.000
_cell.length_c   1.000
_cell.angle_alpha   90.00
_cell.angle_beta   90.00
_cell.angle_gamma   90.00
#
_symmetry.space_group_name_H-M   'P 1'
#
loop_
_entity.id
_entity.type
_entity.pdbx_description
1 polymer ?
#
loop_
_entity_poly.entity_id
_entity_poly.type
_entity_poly.pdbx_seq_one_letter_code
_entity_poly.pdbx_strand_id
1 'polypeptide(L)'
;MSSRSIYRTLRPVLSSSVVSSGLGTGHGINGHVISHLPTIRFLSSDTSSSATGNRLPGNPLRTADGKVISTYWGIPPTKITKPDGSAWKWNCFQPWDSYKPDVSIDVTKHHKPANFTDKFAYWTVQSLKIPVQLFFQRKHMCHAMLLETVAAVPGMVGGMLLHLKSLRRFEHSGGWIKALLEEAENERMHLMTFIELSQPKWYERAIVFAVQGVFFNAYFLSYVVSPKLAHRITGYLEEEAVNSYTEFLNDIDAGKFKNSPAPAIAIDYWRLPKDATLRDVVFVIRADEAHHRDINHYASDIQFQGRELKEAPAPIGYH
;
A
#
# COMPACT_ATOMS: atom_id res chain seq x y z
N MET A 1 -28.61 2.40 -41.21
CA MET A 1 -29.37 1.31 -40.54
C MET A 1 -28.84 1.14 -39.14
N SER A 2 -29.74 1.24 -38.17
CA SER A 2 -29.50 1.28 -36.72
C SER A 2 -29.49 -0.13 -36.15
N SER A 3 -28.62 -0.41 -35.17
CA SER A 3 -29.01 -1.35 -34.10
C SER A 3 -28.35 -0.96 -32.79
N ARG A 4 -29.20 -0.88 -31.76
CA ARG A 4 -28.98 -0.23 -30.47
C ARG A 4 -28.42 -1.20 -29.43
N SER A 5 -27.56 -0.64 -28.59
CA SER A 5 -27.16 -1.16 -27.27
C SER A 5 -28.36 -1.35 -26.34
N ILE A 6 -28.40 -2.47 -25.61
CA ILE A 6 -29.30 -2.70 -24.46
C ILE A 6 -28.49 -3.38 -23.36
N TYR A 7 -27.83 -2.58 -22.50
CA TYR A 7 -27.52 -3.00 -21.13
C TYR A 7 -28.51 -2.30 -20.20
N ARG A 8 -29.39 -3.12 -19.60
CA ARG A 8 -30.46 -2.69 -18.71
C ARG A 8 -29.88 -2.43 -17.31
N THR A 9 -29.98 -1.17 -16.88
CA THR A 9 -29.65 -0.70 -15.53
C THR A 9 -30.70 -1.19 -14.54
N LEU A 10 -30.30 -1.87 -13.45
CA LEU A 10 -31.16 -2.13 -12.29
C LEU A 10 -30.74 -1.19 -11.15
N ARG A 11 -31.58 -0.19 -10.84
CA ARG A 11 -31.53 0.59 -9.59
C ARG A 11 -32.56 0.00 -8.61
N PRO A 12 -32.28 -0.07 -7.31
CA PRO A 12 -33.32 -0.23 -6.31
C PRO A 12 -34.02 1.13 -6.08
N VAL A 13 -35.34 1.13 -6.19
CA VAL A 13 -36.24 2.18 -5.73
C VAL A 13 -36.64 1.85 -4.30
N LEU A 14 -36.37 2.74 -3.34
CA LEU A 14 -37.03 2.70 -2.03
C LEU A 14 -37.91 3.95 -1.91
N SER A 15 -39.21 3.68 -1.91
CA SER A 15 -40.31 4.64 -1.80
C SER A 15 -40.43 5.15 -0.37
N SER A 16 -40.48 6.46 -0.20
CA SER A 16 -40.89 7.14 1.04
C SER A 16 -42.42 7.12 1.13
N SER A 17 -42.98 6.41 2.11
CA SER A 17 -44.38 6.58 2.52
C SER A 17 -44.44 7.36 3.81
N VAL A 18 -44.79 8.64 3.69
CA VAL A 18 -45.26 9.50 4.78
C VAL A 18 -46.67 9.05 5.15
N VAL A 19 -46.91 8.70 6.41
CA VAL A 19 -48.25 8.59 6.97
C VAL A 19 -48.42 9.71 7.99
N SER A 20 -49.35 10.61 7.69
CA SER A 20 -49.87 11.64 8.58
C SER A 20 -51.09 11.08 9.31
N SER A 21 -51.17 11.28 10.61
CA SER A 21 -52.43 11.26 11.36
C SER A 21 -52.35 12.30 12.48
N GLY A 22 -53.27 13.28 12.42
CA GLY A 22 -53.29 14.45 13.29
C GLY A 22 -54.07 14.29 14.60
N LEU A 23 -53.76 15.25 15.49
CA LEU A 23 -54.48 15.88 16.60
C LEU A 23 -55.43 15.07 17.52
N GLY A 24 -55.14 15.19 18.83
CA GLY A 24 -56.09 15.04 19.94
C GLY A 24 -55.51 15.63 21.24
N THR A 25 -56.26 16.56 21.85
CA THR A 25 -55.95 17.46 22.97
C THR A 25 -55.88 16.82 24.37
N GLY A 26 -55.08 17.36 25.30
CA GLY A 26 -55.24 17.11 26.74
C GLY A 26 -54.11 17.65 27.65
N HIS A 27 -54.46 18.44 28.65
CA HIS A 27 -53.61 19.12 29.67
C HIS A 27 -52.78 18.17 30.58
N GLY A 28 -51.65 18.66 31.10
CA GLY A 28 -51.07 18.20 32.39
C GLY A 28 -49.54 18.33 32.52
N ILE A 29 -49.08 19.23 33.37
CA ILE A 29 -47.67 19.47 33.74
C ILE A 29 -47.25 18.52 34.87
N ASN A 30 -46.12 17.80 34.74
CA ASN A 30 -45.00 17.78 35.71
C ASN A 30 -43.92 16.76 35.32
N GLY A 31 -42.66 17.16 35.50
CA GLY A 31 -41.48 16.48 34.97
C GLY A 31 -41.05 15.22 35.70
N HIS A 32 -40.24 14.42 35.01
CA HIS A 32 -39.30 13.47 35.60
C HIS A 32 -38.12 13.28 34.66
N VAL A 33 -36.91 13.60 35.14
CA VAL A 33 -35.64 13.18 34.56
C VAL A 33 -35.48 11.69 34.84
N ILE A 34 -35.37 10.87 33.80
CA ILE A 34 -35.04 9.45 33.90
C ILE A 34 -33.70 9.24 33.19
N SER A 35 -32.67 8.95 33.99
CA SER A 35 -31.38 8.42 33.59
C SER A 35 -31.45 6.89 33.57
N HIS A 36 -31.33 6.22 32.42
CA HIS A 36 -30.94 4.81 32.39
C HIS A 36 -30.21 4.45 31.09
N LEU A 37 -28.92 4.14 31.23
CA LEU A 37 -28.14 3.36 30.26
C LEU A 37 -28.63 1.90 30.26
N PRO A 38 -28.81 1.23 29.12
CA PRO A 38 -29.04 -0.20 29.09
C PRO A 38 -27.73 -0.98 28.94
N THR A 39 -27.50 -1.88 29.89
CA THR A 39 -26.47 -2.93 29.90
C THR A 39 -26.81 -4.00 28.85
N ILE A 40 -25.88 -4.30 27.94
CA ILE A 40 -25.99 -5.40 26.98
C ILE A 40 -25.58 -6.72 27.66
N ARG A 41 -26.52 -7.68 27.75
CA ARG A 41 -26.22 -9.10 28.08
C ARG A 41 -26.07 -9.89 26.78
N PHE A 42 -24.97 -10.64 26.66
CA PHE A 42 -24.83 -11.68 25.65
C PHE A 42 -25.54 -12.96 26.12
N LEU A 43 -26.50 -13.43 25.33
CA LEU A 43 -27.15 -14.73 25.51
C LEU A 43 -26.41 -15.77 24.67
N SER A 44 -25.85 -16.78 25.33
CA SER A 44 -25.41 -18.03 24.71
C SER A 44 -26.62 -18.95 24.59
N SER A 45 -26.81 -19.59 23.43
CA SER A 45 -27.86 -20.58 23.22
C SER A 45 -27.26 -21.88 22.72
N ASP A 46 -27.22 -22.88 23.61
CA ASP A 46 -27.21 -24.29 23.25
C ASP A 46 -28.64 -24.81 23.34
N THR A 47 -29.14 -25.47 22.29
CA THR A 47 -30.06 -26.63 22.40
C THR A 47 -30.26 -27.31 21.04
N SER A 48 -30.51 -28.62 21.13
CA SER A 48 -30.40 -29.65 20.11
C SER A 48 -31.76 -30.13 19.56
N SER A 49 -31.69 -30.84 18.42
CA SER A 49 -32.69 -31.77 17.79
C SER A 49 -33.89 -31.12 17.04
N SER A 50 -34.47 -31.63 15.93
CA SER A 50 -34.24 -32.78 15.03
C SER A 50 -35.08 -32.63 13.73
N ALA A 51 -34.67 -33.28 12.62
CA ALA A 51 -35.43 -33.67 11.41
C ALA A 51 -36.09 -32.56 10.54
N THR A 52 -36.08 -32.51 9.20
CA THR A 52 -35.80 -33.44 8.09
C THR A 52 -35.66 -32.60 6.81
N GLY A 53 -34.79 -32.98 5.87
CA GLY A 53 -34.70 -32.33 4.57
C GLY A 53 -33.43 -32.68 3.80
N ASN A 54 -33.47 -33.77 3.04
CA ASN A 54 -32.39 -34.24 2.16
C ASN A 54 -31.85 -33.13 1.23
N ARG A 55 -30.62 -32.68 1.47
CA ARG A 55 -29.63 -32.39 0.42
C ARG A 55 -28.28 -32.92 0.89
N LEU A 56 -27.75 -33.89 0.14
CA LEU A 56 -26.39 -34.40 0.32
C LEU A 56 -25.40 -33.22 0.26
N PRO A 57 -24.54 -33.00 1.28
CA PRO A 57 -23.33 -32.22 1.08
C PRO A 57 -22.27 -33.12 0.43
N GLY A 58 -21.61 -32.62 -0.61
CA GLY A 58 -20.59 -33.35 -1.35
C GLY A 58 -19.49 -33.93 -0.46
N ASN A 59 -18.90 -35.05 -0.90
CA ASN A 59 -17.86 -35.77 -0.16
C ASN A 59 -16.73 -34.84 0.31
N PRO A 60 -16.23 -34.98 1.56
CA PRO A 60 -15.11 -34.19 2.06
C PRO A 60 -13.83 -34.44 1.26
N LEU A 61 -13.11 -33.37 0.92
CA LEU A 61 -11.74 -33.45 0.40
C LEU A 61 -10.84 -34.11 1.45
N ARG A 62 -10.12 -35.15 1.02
CA ARG A 62 -9.19 -35.92 1.86
C ARG A 62 -7.76 -35.71 1.39
N THR A 63 -6.83 -35.66 2.33
CA THR A 63 -5.39 -35.71 2.05
C THR A 63 -4.97 -37.13 1.62
N ALA A 64 -3.75 -37.28 1.09
CA ALA A 64 -3.22 -38.59 0.65
C ALA A 64 -3.09 -39.62 1.79
N ASP A 65 -2.97 -39.16 3.04
CA ASP A 65 -3.01 -39.93 4.29
C ASP A 65 -4.44 -40.11 4.85
N GLY A 66 -5.47 -39.77 4.08
CA GLY A 66 -6.86 -40.06 4.38
C GLY A 66 -7.52 -39.16 5.44
N LYS A 67 -6.81 -38.12 5.93
CA LYS A 67 -7.39 -37.14 6.86
C LYS A 67 -8.38 -36.25 6.12
N VAL A 68 -9.55 -36.09 6.74
CA VAL A 68 -10.58 -35.17 6.27
C VAL A 68 -10.07 -33.74 6.49
N ILE A 69 -9.97 -32.95 5.41
CA ILE A 69 -9.65 -31.53 5.54
C ILE A 69 -10.90 -30.86 6.11
N SER A 70 -10.89 -30.56 7.41
CA SER A 70 -11.93 -29.75 8.04
C SER A 70 -11.72 -28.29 7.63
N THR A 71 -12.33 -27.91 6.54
CA THR A 71 -12.39 -26.53 6.12
C THR A 71 -13.57 -25.87 6.82
N TYR A 72 -13.32 -25.14 7.92
CA TYR A 72 -14.38 -24.32 8.56
C TYR A 72 -15.05 -23.35 7.54
N TRP A 73 -14.29 -22.91 6.50
CA TRP A 73 -14.76 -22.14 5.34
C TRP A 73 -14.83 -22.89 3.99
N GLY A 74 -14.56 -24.19 3.92
CA GLY A 74 -14.44 -24.87 2.61
C GLY A 74 -13.14 -24.67 1.82
N ILE A 75 -12.13 -23.90 2.26
CA ILE A 75 -11.08 -23.36 1.36
C ILE A 75 -9.87 -24.31 1.20
N PRO A 76 -9.73 -25.03 0.06
CA PRO A 76 -8.46 -25.65 -0.30
C PRO A 76 -7.43 -24.58 -0.70
N PRO A 77 -6.12 -24.83 -0.51
CA PRO A 77 -5.10 -23.91 -1.00
C PRO A 77 -5.21 -23.75 -2.52
N THR A 78 -5.29 -22.51 -2.98
CA THR A 78 -5.37 -22.17 -4.41
C THR A 78 -4.06 -22.59 -5.09
N LYS A 79 -4.11 -23.59 -5.96
CA LYS A 79 -2.98 -23.93 -6.85
C LYS A 79 -2.91 -22.90 -7.98
N ILE A 80 -2.38 -21.73 -7.66
CA ILE A 80 -2.10 -20.70 -8.67
C ILE A 80 -0.84 -21.12 -9.43
N THR A 81 -0.85 -20.93 -10.74
CA THR A 81 0.28 -21.25 -11.61
C THR A 81 0.81 -19.99 -12.28
N LYS A 82 2.11 -19.99 -12.55
CA LYS A 82 2.77 -19.01 -13.40
C LYS A 82 2.32 -19.20 -14.86
N PRO A 83 2.56 -18.20 -15.74
CA PRO A 83 2.33 -18.36 -17.17
C PRO A 83 3.07 -19.56 -17.80
N ASP A 84 4.18 -19.99 -17.20
CA ASP A 84 4.96 -21.18 -17.62
C ASP A 84 4.44 -22.52 -17.07
N GLY A 85 3.31 -22.50 -16.35
CA GLY A 85 2.66 -23.66 -15.75
C GLY A 85 3.26 -24.12 -14.42
N SER A 86 4.36 -23.53 -13.96
CA SER A 86 4.93 -23.84 -12.65
C SER A 86 4.08 -23.28 -11.50
N ALA A 87 4.19 -23.87 -10.31
CA ALA A 87 3.40 -23.43 -9.16
C ALA A 87 3.82 -22.02 -8.71
N TRP A 88 2.83 -21.16 -8.47
CA TRP A 88 3.03 -19.90 -7.77
C TRP A 88 3.26 -20.18 -6.30
N LYS A 89 4.40 -19.74 -5.78
CA LYS A 89 4.86 -20.09 -4.43
C LYS A 89 4.60 -18.99 -3.39
N TRP A 90 4.13 -17.82 -3.83
CA TRP A 90 3.94 -16.66 -2.97
C TRP A 90 2.48 -16.55 -2.51
N ASN A 91 2.29 -16.24 -1.24
CA ASN A 91 1.00 -15.92 -0.65
C ASN A 91 0.83 -14.41 -0.39
N CYS A 92 1.92 -13.64 -0.45
CA CYS A 92 1.94 -12.21 -0.18
C CYS A 92 1.61 -11.33 -1.39
N PHE A 93 1.70 -11.87 -2.61
CA PHE A 93 1.28 -11.21 -3.85
C PHE A 93 0.86 -12.25 -4.88
N GLN A 94 0.07 -11.82 -5.86
CA GLN A 94 -0.48 -12.66 -6.92
C GLN A 94 0.27 -12.45 -8.23
N PRO A 95 0.15 -13.37 -9.21
CA PRO A 95 0.81 -13.20 -10.50
C PRO A 95 0.45 -11.90 -11.24
N TRP A 96 -0.76 -11.37 -11.06
CA TRP A 96 -1.19 -10.11 -11.69
C TRP A 96 -0.69 -8.86 -10.95
N ASP A 97 -0.16 -9.00 -9.74
CA ASP A 97 0.51 -7.91 -9.01
C ASP A 97 1.99 -7.79 -9.45
N SER A 98 2.53 -8.80 -10.14
CA SER A 98 3.87 -8.75 -10.74
C SER A 98 3.89 -7.96 -12.05
N TYR A 99 5.00 -7.27 -12.32
CA TYR A 99 5.14 -6.42 -13.52
C TYR A 99 6.57 -6.41 -14.05
N LYS A 100 6.77 -5.79 -15.21
CA LYS A 100 8.11 -5.51 -15.75
C LYS A 100 8.35 -4.01 -15.56
N PRO A 101 9.37 -3.58 -14.81
CA PRO A 101 9.63 -2.15 -14.56
C PRO A 101 10.05 -1.38 -15.81
N ASP A 102 9.55 -0.15 -15.94
CA ASP A 102 10.02 0.81 -16.94
C ASP A 102 11.40 1.38 -16.57
N VAL A 103 12.43 0.70 -17.06
CA VAL A 103 13.82 1.11 -16.89
C VAL A 103 14.26 2.24 -17.82
N SER A 104 13.37 2.77 -18.68
CA SER A 104 13.67 3.92 -19.55
C SER A 104 13.51 5.27 -18.85
N ILE A 105 13.00 5.26 -17.61
CA ILE A 105 12.77 6.46 -16.80
C ILE A 105 14.07 7.24 -16.53
N ASP A 106 13.99 8.58 -16.60
CA ASP A 106 15.12 9.46 -16.34
C ASP A 106 15.46 9.50 -14.84
N VAL A 107 16.48 8.75 -14.45
CA VAL A 107 17.00 8.70 -13.08
C VAL A 107 17.78 9.96 -12.66
N THR A 108 18.10 10.86 -13.58
CA THR A 108 18.91 12.06 -13.29
C THR A 108 18.09 13.32 -13.02
N LYS A 109 16.77 13.24 -13.23
CA LYS A 109 15.85 14.35 -13.02
C LYS A 109 15.82 14.78 -11.55
N HIS A 110 15.95 16.10 -11.36
CA HIS A 110 15.88 16.78 -10.07
C HIS A 110 14.83 17.89 -10.13
N HIS A 111 13.91 17.92 -9.17
CA HIS A 111 12.95 19.00 -9.03
C HIS A 111 13.59 20.20 -8.31
N LYS A 112 13.88 21.27 -9.06
CA LYS A 112 14.40 22.51 -8.48
C LYS A 112 13.41 23.15 -7.49
N PRO A 113 13.78 23.37 -6.21
CA PRO A 113 12.89 23.95 -5.23
C PRO A 113 12.60 25.42 -5.55
N ALA A 114 11.36 25.72 -5.95
CA ALA A 114 10.98 27.05 -6.43
C ALA A 114 10.41 27.93 -5.32
N ASN A 115 9.49 27.39 -4.51
CA ASN A 115 8.78 28.13 -3.46
C ASN A 115 9.33 27.80 -2.05
N PHE A 116 8.83 28.50 -1.02
CA PHE A 116 9.26 28.28 0.37
C PHE A 116 9.01 26.84 0.84
N THR A 117 7.86 26.27 0.51
CA THR A 117 7.49 24.89 0.89
C THR A 117 8.41 23.87 0.22
N ASP A 118 8.78 24.06 -1.04
CA ASP A 118 9.74 23.19 -1.72
C ASP A 118 11.14 23.29 -1.09
N LYS A 119 11.59 24.51 -0.80
CA LYS A 119 12.87 24.73 -0.11
C LYS A 119 12.90 24.10 1.27
N PHE A 120 11.79 24.20 2.01
CA PHE A 120 11.65 23.56 3.32
C PHE A 120 11.66 22.03 3.21
N ALA A 121 10.94 21.46 2.25
CA ALA A 121 10.93 20.03 1.99
C ALA A 121 12.32 19.52 1.61
N TYR A 122 12.98 20.17 0.65
CA TYR A 122 14.35 19.84 0.24
C TYR A 122 15.32 19.91 1.43
N TRP A 123 15.28 21.01 2.19
CA TRP A 123 16.15 21.17 3.36
C TRP A 123 15.89 20.11 4.44
N THR A 124 14.63 19.70 4.63
CA THR A 124 14.27 18.62 5.56
C THR A 124 14.91 17.31 5.13
N VAL A 125 14.79 16.93 3.86
CA VAL A 125 15.42 15.71 3.33
C VAL A 125 16.95 15.79 3.41
N GLN A 126 17.55 16.91 3.01
CA GLN A 126 19.00 17.07 3.10
C GLN A 126 19.50 16.98 4.56
N SER A 127 18.71 17.47 5.52
CA SER A 127 19.04 17.38 6.94
C SER A 127 18.93 15.94 7.47
N LEU A 128 17.95 15.16 6.99
CA LEU A 128 17.79 13.75 7.35
C LEU A 128 18.95 12.88 6.85
N LYS A 129 19.63 13.26 5.77
CA LYS A 129 20.82 12.54 5.27
C LYS A 129 21.97 12.53 6.27
N ILE A 130 22.16 13.61 7.03
CA ILE A 130 23.29 13.76 7.95
C ILE A 130 23.33 12.65 9.00
N PRO A 131 22.29 12.43 9.83
CA PRO A 131 22.31 11.36 10.83
C PRO A 131 22.37 9.98 10.18
N VAL A 132 21.72 9.79 9.03
CA VAL A 132 21.72 8.52 8.29
C VAL A 132 23.14 8.16 7.82
N GLN A 133 23.85 9.09 7.19
CA GLN A 133 25.24 8.89 6.76
C GLN A 133 26.19 8.63 7.93
N LEU A 134 26.02 9.35 9.04
CA LEU A 134 26.81 9.15 10.25
C LEU A 134 26.58 7.78 10.89
N PHE A 135 25.33 7.30 10.90
CA PHE A 135 24.96 6.05 11.55
C PHE A 135 25.29 4.81 10.70
N PHE A 136 25.06 4.87 9.39
CA PHE A 136 25.16 3.70 8.51
C PHE A 136 26.49 3.59 7.74
N GLN A 137 27.22 4.69 7.54
CA GLN A 137 28.43 4.72 6.72
C GLN A 137 28.22 4.03 5.34
N ARG A 138 29.26 3.44 4.72
CA ARG A 138 29.17 2.69 3.45
C ARG A 138 28.56 1.27 3.56
N LYS A 139 27.73 1.00 4.57
CA LYS A 139 27.05 -0.31 4.67
C LYS A 139 25.76 -0.31 3.85
N HIS A 140 25.90 -0.25 2.52
CA HIS A 140 24.78 -0.10 1.56
C HIS A 140 23.61 -1.06 1.81
N MET A 141 23.86 -2.34 2.08
CA MET A 141 22.78 -3.32 2.30
C MET A 141 21.99 -3.10 3.60
N CYS A 142 22.69 -2.86 4.72
CA CYS A 142 22.02 -2.59 6.00
C CYS A 142 21.32 -1.22 6.00
N HIS A 143 21.86 -0.29 5.23
CA HIS A 143 21.32 1.04 5.03
C HIS A 143 20.03 1.02 4.20
N ALA A 144 20.07 0.38 3.02
CA ALA A 144 18.90 0.22 2.14
C ALA A 144 17.76 -0.46 2.90
N MET A 145 18.01 -1.62 3.52
CA MET A 145 17.00 -2.32 4.32
C MET A 145 16.31 -1.47 5.39
N LEU A 146 17.05 -0.59 6.08
CA LEU A 146 16.43 0.29 7.06
C LEU A 146 15.58 1.38 6.38
N LEU A 147 16.10 1.99 5.31
CA LEU A 147 15.39 3.04 4.59
C LEU A 147 14.10 2.53 3.94
N GLU A 148 14.09 1.32 3.39
CA GLU A 148 12.86 0.69 2.84
C GLU A 148 11.72 0.61 3.88
N THR A 149 12.06 0.40 5.16
CA THR A 149 11.05 0.36 6.24
C THR A 149 10.39 1.71 6.48
N VAL A 150 11.05 2.80 6.10
CA VAL A 150 10.58 4.18 6.23
C VAL A 150 9.92 4.63 4.92
N ALA A 151 10.48 4.24 3.77
CA ALA A 151 9.97 4.57 2.43
C ALA A 151 8.58 3.99 2.15
N ALA A 152 8.22 2.85 2.76
CA ALA A 152 6.85 2.33 2.68
C ALA A 152 5.79 3.15 3.46
N VAL A 153 6.19 4.08 4.33
CA VAL A 153 5.26 4.80 5.23
C VAL A 153 4.47 5.91 4.50
N PRO A 154 5.08 6.79 3.69
CA PRO A 154 4.38 7.86 2.97
C PRO A 154 3.18 7.41 2.16
N GLY A 155 3.34 6.44 1.26
CA GLY A 155 2.26 5.90 0.44
C GLY A 155 1.11 5.34 1.28
N MET A 156 1.42 4.62 2.37
CA MET A 156 0.42 4.07 3.28
C MET A 156 -0.38 5.17 3.99
N VAL A 157 0.31 6.18 4.54
CA VAL A 157 -0.33 7.30 5.23
C VAL A 157 -1.18 8.13 4.27
N GLY A 158 -0.65 8.47 3.09
CA GLY A 158 -1.37 9.24 2.08
C GLY A 158 -2.58 8.49 1.54
N GLY A 159 -2.41 7.22 1.19
CA GLY A 159 -3.48 6.32 0.75
C GLY A 159 -4.59 6.18 1.79
N MET A 160 -4.23 5.94 3.06
CA MET A 160 -5.17 5.88 4.18
C MET A 160 -5.94 7.20 4.37
N LEU A 161 -5.25 8.34 4.40
CA LEU A 161 -5.89 9.65 4.62
C LEU A 161 -6.81 10.04 3.47
N LEU A 162 -6.41 9.77 2.22
CA LEU A 162 -7.25 9.94 1.04
C LEU A 162 -8.44 8.98 1.03
N HIS A 163 -8.25 7.73 1.46
CA HIS A 163 -9.32 6.75 1.60
C HIS A 163 -10.38 7.24 2.59
N LEU A 164 -9.97 7.63 3.80
CA LEU A 164 -10.88 8.20 4.78
C LEU A 164 -11.52 9.50 4.28
N LYS A 165 -10.82 10.31 3.47
CA LYS A 165 -11.36 11.56 2.88
C LYS A 165 -12.47 11.24 1.89
N SER A 166 -12.23 10.27 1.02
CA SER A 166 -13.19 9.76 0.05
C SER A 166 -14.46 9.25 0.74
N LEU A 167 -14.32 8.43 1.79
CA LEU A 167 -15.46 7.90 2.55
C LEU A 167 -16.30 9.01 3.21
N ARG A 168 -15.68 9.93 3.94
CA ARG A 168 -16.41 10.97 4.68
C ARG A 168 -17.01 12.07 3.79
N ARG A 169 -16.49 12.24 2.57
CA ARG A 169 -17.01 13.20 1.58
C ARG A 169 -17.89 12.55 0.50
N PHE A 170 -17.96 11.22 0.44
CA PHE A 170 -18.63 10.47 -0.62
C PHE A 170 -18.13 10.85 -2.03
N GLU A 171 -16.80 10.99 -2.18
CA GLU A 171 -16.16 11.44 -3.42
C GLU A 171 -15.16 10.41 -3.98
N HIS A 172 -15.00 10.36 -5.30
CA HIS A 172 -13.92 9.59 -5.93
C HIS A 172 -12.54 10.25 -5.71
N SER A 173 -11.48 9.43 -5.73
CA SER A 173 -10.09 9.86 -5.45
C SER A 173 -9.21 9.98 -6.69
N GLY A 174 -9.75 9.88 -7.90
CA GLY A 174 -8.97 9.96 -9.15
C GLY A 174 -7.89 8.88 -9.29
N GLY A 175 -8.02 7.75 -8.58
CA GLY A 175 -7.03 6.66 -8.61
C GLY A 175 -5.89 6.80 -7.61
N TRP A 176 -5.77 7.94 -6.92
CA TRP A 176 -4.65 8.23 -6.01
C TRP A 176 -4.56 7.30 -4.79
N ILE A 177 -5.69 6.80 -4.29
CA ILE A 177 -5.66 5.79 -3.20
C ILE A 177 -4.91 4.55 -3.68
N LYS A 178 -5.21 4.09 -4.89
CA LYS A 178 -4.59 2.88 -5.45
C LYS A 178 -3.09 3.12 -5.68
N ALA A 179 -2.73 4.21 -6.35
CA ALA A 179 -1.34 4.55 -6.65
C ALA A 179 -0.47 4.61 -5.37
N LEU A 180 -0.95 5.27 -4.31
CA LEU A 180 -0.17 5.41 -3.06
C LEU A 180 -0.08 4.11 -2.26
N LEU A 181 -1.10 3.25 -2.32
CA LEU A 181 -1.02 1.93 -1.70
C LEU A 181 -0.16 0.95 -2.50
N GLU A 182 -0.13 1.08 -3.83
CA GLU A 182 0.79 0.33 -4.69
C GLU A 182 2.24 0.76 -4.48
N GLU A 183 2.51 2.06 -4.33
CA GLU A 183 3.82 2.60 -3.91
C GLU A 183 4.25 1.97 -2.56
N ALA A 184 3.41 2.06 -1.53
CA ALA A 184 3.73 1.49 -0.22
C ALA A 184 3.98 -0.03 -0.25
N GLU A 185 3.25 -0.76 -1.09
CA GLU A 185 3.45 -2.19 -1.30
C GLU A 185 4.74 -2.47 -2.08
N ASN A 186 5.07 -1.65 -3.07
CA ASN A 186 6.30 -1.77 -3.84
C ASN A 186 7.54 -1.58 -2.96
N GLU A 187 7.58 -0.52 -2.16
CA GLU A 187 8.60 -0.27 -1.13
C GLU A 187 8.73 -1.46 -0.16
N ARG A 188 7.60 -2.05 0.25
CA ARG A 188 7.59 -3.26 1.08
C ARG A 188 8.22 -4.45 0.35
N MET A 189 8.03 -4.56 -0.97
CA MET A 189 8.62 -5.63 -1.79
C MET A 189 10.13 -5.43 -2.02
N HIS A 190 10.63 -4.19 -2.03
CA HIS A 190 12.06 -3.88 -1.97
C HIS A 190 12.65 -4.42 -0.66
N LEU A 191 12.04 -4.09 0.48
CA LEU A 191 12.44 -4.61 1.79
C LEU A 191 12.46 -6.15 1.83
N MET A 192 11.39 -6.80 1.39
CA MET A 192 11.30 -8.27 1.40
C MET A 192 12.38 -8.91 0.52
N THR A 193 12.76 -8.26 -0.57
CA THR A 193 13.86 -8.70 -1.42
C THR A 193 15.21 -8.62 -0.71
N PHE A 194 15.50 -7.52 0.00
CA PHE A 194 16.77 -7.38 0.71
C PHE A 194 16.89 -8.26 1.95
N ILE A 195 15.76 -8.61 2.60
CA ILE A 195 15.76 -9.56 3.72
C ILE A 195 16.27 -10.94 3.30
N GLU A 196 16.00 -11.39 2.07
CA GLU A 196 16.54 -12.66 1.54
C GLU A 196 18.08 -12.63 1.40
N LEU A 197 18.68 -11.44 1.32
CA LEU A 197 20.12 -11.25 1.15
C LEU A 197 20.84 -10.97 2.47
N SER A 198 20.17 -10.33 3.43
CA SER A 198 20.73 -10.00 4.73
C SER A 198 19.64 -10.01 5.81
N GLN A 199 19.85 -10.79 6.86
CA GLN A 199 18.91 -10.89 7.97
C GLN A 199 19.19 -9.81 9.02
N PRO A 200 18.19 -9.00 9.43
CA PRO A 200 18.40 -7.93 10.39
C PRO A 200 18.60 -8.48 11.81
N LYS A 201 19.53 -7.89 12.56
CA LYS A 201 19.77 -8.22 13.96
C LYS A 201 18.71 -7.58 14.86
N TRP A 202 18.63 -8.03 16.11
CA TRP A 202 17.61 -7.53 17.06
C TRP A 202 17.69 -6.01 17.29
N TYR A 203 18.90 -5.42 17.31
CA TYR A 203 19.08 -3.98 17.51
C TYR A 203 18.68 -3.18 16.28
N GLU A 204 18.90 -3.69 15.06
CA GLU A 204 18.42 -3.09 13.81
C GLU A 204 16.89 -3.05 13.81
N ARG A 205 16.23 -4.13 14.25
CA ARG A 205 14.76 -4.17 14.39
C ARG A 205 14.25 -3.16 15.44
N ALA A 206 14.96 -2.98 16.55
CA ALA A 206 14.62 -1.98 17.56
C ALA A 206 14.74 -0.54 17.01
N ILE A 207 15.76 -0.28 16.18
CA ILE A 207 15.93 1.01 15.49
C ILE A 207 14.80 1.24 14.50
N VAL A 208 14.44 0.24 13.68
CA VAL A 208 13.28 0.32 12.76
C VAL A 208 12.02 0.72 13.53
N PHE A 209 11.74 0.07 14.65
CA PHE A 209 10.56 0.38 15.46
C PHE A 209 10.55 1.82 15.96
N ALA A 210 11.70 2.31 16.46
CA ALA A 210 11.83 3.69 16.94
C ALA A 210 11.69 4.71 15.81
N VAL A 211 12.37 4.48 14.69
CA VAL A 211 12.35 5.37 13.52
C VAL A 211 10.97 5.41 12.89
N GLN A 212 10.32 4.26 12.68
CA GLN A 212 8.94 4.21 12.19
C GLN A 212 7.97 4.92 13.14
N GLY A 213 8.12 4.72 14.46
CA GLY A 213 7.29 5.41 15.45
C GLY A 213 7.37 6.93 15.34
N VAL A 214 8.57 7.49 15.18
CA VAL A 214 8.75 8.95 15.02
C VAL A 214 8.30 9.41 13.62
N PHE A 215 8.77 8.74 12.57
CA PHE A 215 8.55 9.15 11.19
C PHE A 215 7.08 9.04 10.79
N PHE A 216 6.39 7.96 11.16
CA PHE A 216 4.96 7.79 10.90
C PHE A 216 4.14 8.96 11.47
N ASN A 217 4.36 9.30 12.75
CA ASN A 217 3.61 10.37 13.40
C ASN A 217 3.94 11.74 12.80
N ALA A 218 5.21 12.01 12.51
CA ALA A 218 5.64 13.26 11.88
C ALA A 218 5.08 13.41 10.45
N TYR A 219 5.16 12.35 9.64
CA TYR A 219 4.65 12.35 8.28
C TYR A 219 3.12 12.42 8.25
N PHE A 220 2.43 11.69 9.12
CA PHE A 220 0.97 11.79 9.30
C PHE A 220 0.53 13.23 9.60
N LEU A 221 1.17 13.89 10.57
CA LEU A 221 0.84 15.27 10.90
C LEU A 221 1.15 16.22 9.72
N SER A 222 2.28 16.03 9.06
CA SER A 222 2.65 16.79 7.85
C SER A 222 1.59 16.65 6.75
N TYR A 223 1.11 15.43 6.49
CA TYR A 223 0.08 15.16 5.47
C TYR A 223 -1.28 15.77 5.85
N VAL A 224 -1.67 15.70 7.12
CA VAL A 224 -2.91 16.33 7.61
C VAL A 224 -2.85 17.85 7.47
N VAL A 225 -1.71 18.47 7.77
CA VAL A 225 -1.52 19.94 7.68
C VAL A 225 -1.37 20.40 6.23
N SER A 226 -0.59 19.69 5.43
CA SER A 226 -0.24 20.07 4.06
C SER A 226 0.14 18.85 3.21
N PRO A 227 -0.82 18.23 2.50
CA PRO A 227 -0.53 17.08 1.65
C PRO A 227 0.48 17.42 0.54
N LYS A 228 0.45 18.65 0.01
CA LYS A 228 1.44 19.13 -0.98
C LYS A 228 2.88 19.16 -0.43
N LEU A 229 3.06 19.49 0.85
CA LEU A 229 4.36 19.44 1.51
C LEU A 229 4.79 17.98 1.72
N ALA A 230 3.89 17.13 2.21
CA ALA A 230 4.17 15.72 2.45
C ALA A 230 4.62 15.00 1.16
N HIS A 231 3.89 15.18 0.06
CA HIS A 231 4.28 14.67 -1.25
C HIS A 231 5.61 15.27 -1.75
N ARG A 232 5.89 16.56 -1.49
CA ARG A 232 7.17 17.16 -1.87
C ARG A 232 8.34 16.56 -1.09
N ILE A 233 8.15 16.30 0.21
CA ILE A 233 9.14 15.63 1.07
C ILE A 233 9.41 14.23 0.51
N THR A 234 8.36 13.45 0.23
CA THR A 234 8.51 12.12 -0.37
C THR A 234 9.25 12.18 -1.70
N GLY A 235 8.87 13.05 -2.63
CA GLY A 235 9.57 13.17 -3.90
C GLY A 235 11.07 13.44 -3.75
N TYR A 236 11.47 14.27 -2.78
CA TYR A 236 12.90 14.47 -2.49
C TYR A 236 13.56 13.29 -1.77
N LEU A 237 12.83 12.51 -0.95
CA LEU A 237 13.36 11.25 -0.40
C LEU A 237 13.67 10.27 -1.53
N GLU A 238 12.79 10.16 -2.52
CA GLU A 238 12.99 9.24 -3.64
C GLU A 238 14.11 9.70 -4.59
N GLU A 239 14.33 11.02 -4.75
CA GLU A 239 15.55 11.51 -5.41
C GLU A 239 16.83 11.00 -4.73
N GLU A 240 16.84 10.96 -3.40
CA GLU A 240 17.96 10.43 -2.63
C GLU A 240 18.05 8.91 -2.70
N ALA A 241 16.93 8.20 -2.80
CA ALA A 241 16.89 6.76 -3.05
C ALA A 241 17.50 6.43 -4.41
N VAL A 242 17.10 7.14 -5.48
CA VAL A 242 17.66 6.98 -6.83
C VAL A 242 19.19 7.21 -6.84
N ASN A 243 19.67 8.24 -6.14
CA ASN A 243 21.10 8.50 -5.99
C ASN A 243 21.80 7.34 -5.25
N SER A 244 21.23 6.89 -4.14
CA SER A 244 21.78 5.81 -3.31
C SER A 244 21.89 4.49 -4.08
N TYR A 245 20.87 4.14 -4.88
CA TYR A 245 20.92 2.95 -5.72
C TYR A 245 21.86 3.09 -6.92
N THR A 246 22.04 4.30 -7.44
CA THR A 246 23.08 4.56 -8.45
C THR A 246 24.47 4.34 -7.87
N GLU A 247 24.74 4.80 -6.66
CA GLU A 247 25.99 4.51 -5.95
C GLU A 247 26.16 3.01 -5.71
N PHE A 248 25.10 2.29 -5.34
CA PHE A 248 25.15 0.85 -5.14
C PHE A 248 25.49 0.10 -6.43
N LEU A 249 24.88 0.46 -7.57
CA LEU A 249 25.24 -0.10 -8.87
C LEU A 249 26.71 0.13 -9.22
N ASN A 250 27.21 1.35 -9.00
CA ASN A 250 28.62 1.68 -9.24
C ASN A 250 29.56 0.84 -8.36
N ASP A 251 29.18 0.58 -7.12
CA ASP A 251 29.96 -0.24 -6.19
C ASP A 251 29.93 -1.74 -6.53
N ILE A 252 28.82 -2.25 -7.09
CA ILE A 252 28.75 -3.60 -7.67
C ILE A 252 29.66 -3.69 -8.90
N ASP A 253 29.57 -2.71 -9.82
CA ASP A 253 30.35 -2.68 -11.07
C ASP A 253 31.86 -2.51 -10.80
N ALA A 254 32.23 -1.81 -9.73
CA ALA A 254 33.60 -1.70 -9.24
C ALA A 254 34.09 -2.95 -8.48
N GLY A 255 33.26 -3.98 -8.30
CA GLY A 255 33.60 -5.22 -7.59
C GLY A 255 33.71 -5.08 -6.07
N LYS A 256 33.22 -3.98 -5.48
CA LYS A 256 33.21 -3.79 -4.02
C LYS A 256 32.13 -4.64 -3.34
N PHE A 257 31.08 -4.98 -4.08
CA PHE A 257 30.04 -5.92 -3.66
C PHE A 257 29.94 -7.10 -4.62
N LYS A 258 29.71 -8.29 -4.06
CA LYS A 258 29.54 -9.51 -4.85
C LYS A 258 28.20 -9.46 -5.58
N ASN A 259 28.23 -9.57 -6.91
CA ASN A 259 27.02 -9.70 -7.72
C ASN A 259 26.48 -11.14 -7.65
N SER A 260 25.70 -11.47 -6.61
CA SER A 260 25.07 -12.78 -6.42
C SER A 260 23.84 -12.97 -7.31
N PRO A 261 23.34 -14.21 -7.48
CA PRO A 261 22.03 -14.44 -8.10
C PRO A 261 20.91 -13.66 -7.39
N ALA A 262 19.93 -13.19 -8.17
CA ALA A 262 18.77 -12.47 -7.65
C ALA A 262 17.90 -13.36 -6.74
N PRO A 263 17.36 -12.83 -5.63
CA PRO A 263 16.37 -13.54 -4.84
C PRO A 263 15.16 -13.94 -5.69
N ALA A 264 14.61 -15.13 -5.45
CA ALA A 264 13.51 -15.60 -6.28
C ALA A 264 12.24 -14.74 -6.17
N ILE A 265 12.05 -14.04 -5.05
CA ILE A 265 10.94 -13.08 -4.87
C ILE A 265 11.07 -11.91 -5.83
N ALA A 266 12.29 -11.40 -6.01
CA ALA A 266 12.59 -10.34 -6.97
C ALA A 266 12.33 -10.78 -8.41
N ILE A 267 12.79 -11.98 -8.76
CA ILE A 267 12.58 -12.55 -10.10
C ILE A 267 11.09 -12.64 -10.43
N ASP A 268 10.28 -13.14 -9.50
CA ASP A 268 8.85 -13.32 -9.74
C ASP A 268 8.06 -12.01 -9.66
N TYR A 269 8.46 -11.06 -8.80
CA TYR A 269 7.78 -9.77 -8.63
C TYR A 269 8.05 -8.82 -9.81
N TRP A 270 9.31 -8.65 -10.21
CA TRP A 270 9.73 -7.78 -11.33
C TRP A 270 9.84 -8.51 -12.67
N ARG A 271 9.41 -9.78 -12.73
CA ARG A 271 9.43 -10.64 -13.94
C ARG A 271 10.80 -10.66 -14.62
N LEU A 272 11.86 -10.73 -13.82
CA LEU A 272 13.25 -10.75 -14.31
C LEU A 272 13.59 -12.09 -14.98
N PRO A 273 14.65 -12.15 -15.81
CA PRO A 273 15.23 -13.41 -16.28
C PRO A 273 15.61 -14.33 -15.12
N LYS A 274 15.57 -15.66 -15.35
CA LYS A 274 15.86 -16.67 -14.31
C LYS A 274 17.32 -16.65 -13.83
N ASP A 275 18.22 -16.12 -14.66
CA ASP A 275 19.64 -15.92 -14.41
C ASP A 275 19.98 -14.49 -13.95
N ALA A 276 18.97 -13.68 -13.62
CA ALA A 276 19.16 -12.32 -13.12
C ALA A 276 20.03 -12.29 -11.86
N THR A 277 20.74 -11.19 -11.71
CA THR A 277 21.72 -10.95 -10.64
C THR A 277 21.25 -9.84 -9.70
N LEU A 278 21.96 -9.67 -8.58
CA LEU A 278 21.71 -8.58 -7.62
C LEU A 278 21.78 -7.21 -8.32
N ARG A 279 22.70 -7.05 -9.26
CA ARG A 279 22.80 -5.83 -10.07
C ARG A 279 21.50 -5.54 -10.82
N ASP A 280 20.89 -6.55 -11.42
CA ASP A 280 19.63 -6.39 -12.17
C ASP A 280 18.47 -6.03 -11.26
N VAL A 281 18.44 -6.61 -10.05
CA VAL A 281 17.47 -6.25 -9.00
C VAL A 281 17.62 -4.80 -8.57
N VAL A 282 18.84 -4.37 -8.24
CA VAL A 282 19.11 -2.98 -7.84
C VAL A 282 18.78 -2.01 -8.98
N PHE A 283 19.03 -2.41 -10.22
CA PHE A 283 18.72 -1.60 -11.39
C PHE A 283 17.22 -1.35 -11.55
N VAL A 284 16.38 -2.37 -11.33
CA VAL A 284 14.93 -2.20 -11.41
C VAL A 284 14.32 -1.51 -10.19
N ILE A 285 14.86 -1.75 -8.99
CA ILE A 285 14.47 -1.01 -7.78
C ILE A 285 14.70 0.49 -7.98
N ARG A 286 15.87 0.88 -8.51
CA ARG A 286 16.14 2.29 -8.84
C ARG A 286 15.12 2.90 -9.82
N ALA A 287 14.58 2.10 -10.74
CA ALA A 287 13.55 2.56 -11.66
C ALA A 287 12.22 2.79 -10.94
N ASP A 288 11.85 1.90 -10.00
CA ASP A 288 10.70 2.11 -9.11
C ASP A 288 10.84 3.41 -8.30
N GLU A 289 12.02 3.66 -7.71
CA GLU A 289 12.28 4.92 -6.97
C GLU A 289 12.10 6.16 -7.84
N ALA A 290 12.62 6.12 -9.08
CA ALA A 290 12.46 7.24 -10.01
C ALA A 290 10.98 7.46 -10.39
N HIS A 291 10.18 6.40 -10.37
CA HIS A 291 8.75 6.46 -10.59
C HIS A 291 8.03 7.09 -9.38
N HIS A 292 8.32 6.63 -8.16
CA HIS A 292 7.79 7.19 -6.92
C HIS A 292 8.15 8.67 -6.77
N ARG A 293 9.38 9.06 -7.12
CA ARG A 293 9.84 10.45 -7.22
C ARG A 293 8.91 11.28 -8.09
N ASP A 294 8.67 10.83 -9.32
CA ASP A 294 7.90 11.57 -10.31
C ASP A 294 6.43 11.67 -9.92
N ILE A 295 5.83 10.60 -9.40
CA ILE A 295 4.45 10.59 -8.89
C ILE A 295 4.29 11.57 -7.74
N ASN A 296 5.19 11.55 -6.76
CA ASN A 296 5.08 12.40 -5.58
C ASN A 296 5.34 13.88 -5.91
N HIS A 297 6.30 14.21 -6.77
CA HIS A 297 6.45 15.57 -7.27
C HIS A 297 5.22 16.04 -8.05
N TYR A 298 4.66 15.19 -8.91
CA TYR A 298 3.43 15.50 -9.65
C TYR A 298 2.22 15.73 -8.72
N ALA A 299 2.04 14.89 -7.70
CA ALA A 299 0.99 15.04 -6.68
C ALA A 299 1.09 16.38 -5.92
N SER A 300 2.33 16.81 -5.64
CA SER A 300 2.62 18.11 -5.04
C SER A 300 2.28 19.25 -6.00
N ASP A 301 2.70 19.17 -7.27
CA ASP A 301 2.47 20.19 -8.29
C ASP A 301 0.99 20.44 -8.57
N ILE A 302 0.17 19.39 -8.66
CA ILE A 302 -1.30 19.49 -8.81
C ILE A 302 -1.88 20.41 -7.74
N GLN A 303 -1.47 20.20 -6.48
CA GLN A 303 -1.99 20.96 -5.35
C GLN A 303 -1.43 22.39 -5.30
N PHE A 304 -0.20 22.61 -5.75
CA PHE A 304 0.34 23.98 -5.90
C PHE A 304 -0.37 24.77 -7.00
N GLN A 305 -0.89 24.10 -8.02
CA GLN A 305 -1.75 24.71 -9.04
C GLN A 305 -3.19 24.97 -8.55
N GLY A 306 -3.49 24.69 -7.28
CA GLY A 306 -4.81 24.91 -6.68
C GLY A 306 -5.85 23.83 -7.05
N ARG A 307 -5.41 22.70 -7.60
CA ARG A 307 -6.27 21.58 -7.98
C ARG A 307 -6.32 20.52 -6.89
N GLU A 308 -7.42 19.78 -6.81
CA GLU A 308 -7.49 18.56 -5.98
C GLU A 308 -6.97 17.35 -6.79
N LEU A 309 -6.34 16.38 -6.10
CA LEU A 309 -5.82 15.16 -6.73
C LEU A 309 -6.88 14.42 -7.59
N LYS A 310 -8.16 14.43 -7.19
CA LYS A 310 -9.24 13.79 -7.97
C LYS A 310 -9.47 14.40 -9.36
N GLU A 311 -9.00 15.62 -9.60
CA GLU A 311 -9.16 16.37 -10.85
C GLU A 311 -8.05 16.06 -11.87
N ALA A 312 -6.96 15.46 -11.41
CA ALA A 312 -5.82 15.03 -12.21
C ALA A 312 -5.54 13.56 -11.89
N PRO A 313 -6.04 12.61 -12.71
CA PRO A 313 -5.98 11.20 -12.37
C PRO A 313 -4.54 10.74 -12.12
N ALA A 314 -4.37 9.88 -11.13
CA ALA A 314 -3.08 9.28 -10.84
C ALA A 314 -2.62 8.45 -12.06
N PRO A 315 -1.32 8.45 -12.40
CA PRO A 315 -0.78 7.63 -13.48
C PRO A 315 -0.71 6.15 -13.06
N ILE A 316 -1.86 5.49 -12.95
CA ILE A 316 -1.97 4.08 -12.55
C ILE A 316 -1.45 3.17 -13.67
N GLY A 317 -0.75 2.09 -13.30
CA GLY A 317 -0.34 1.04 -14.23
C GLY A 317 0.81 1.43 -15.15
N TYR A 318 1.56 2.46 -14.78
CA TYR A 318 2.84 2.79 -15.40
C TYR A 318 3.92 1.88 -14.81
N HIS A 319 3.93 0.66 -15.33
CA HIS A 319 4.91 -0.38 -15.07
C HIS A 319 5.60 -0.72 -16.39
#